data_AF-A0A846EJ20-F1
#
_entry.id   AF-A0A846EJ20-F1
#
_cell.length_a   1.000
_cell.length_b   1.000
_cell.length_c   1.000
_cell.angle_alpha   90.00
_cell.angle_beta   90.00
_cell.angle_gamma   90.00
#
_symmetry.space_group_name_H-M   'P 1'
#
loop_
_entity.id
_entity.type
_entity.pdbx_description
1 polymer ?
#
loop_
_entity_poly.entity_id
_entity_poly.type
_entity_poly.pdbx_seq_one_letter_code
_entity_poly.pdbx_strand_id
1 'polypeptide(L)'
;MKNKWIYQLTFVSIALLSTINASSADTFRVKVNRWLELRRSRGQVIYVSGQKSQPAKKGLRLKSVGDTIITKKGGSAVLAIDVGTGFVNIAENTIVSVNKLSKEPDGGRITQLLVKSGQVRLQLRRLTHDTSRVEISTPAGVAGVRGTEFGVSVQDNGKTGVGTKTGSVATSAQGKTVLVNAGFQNLTIPGKPPTPPVPLRDNPSLNVIQLVASGNQVRIVGTVDPVNLVKVFQKPIDIEPSGKFDITVPLPPNRQVEAQVITPLGTQQPYQLAVP
;
A
#
# COMPACT_ATOMS: atom_id res chain seq x y z
N MET A 1 -12.32 81.50 -61.27
CA MET A 1 -12.16 81.10 -59.84
C MET A 1 -12.26 79.58 -59.77
N LYS A 2 -11.37 78.95 -58.99
CA LYS A 2 -10.91 77.55 -59.12
C LYS A 2 -12.03 76.50 -58.97
N ASN A 3 -12.11 75.59 -59.94
CA ASN A 3 -12.82 74.32 -59.86
C ASN A 3 -12.12 73.38 -58.87
N LYS A 4 -12.88 72.75 -57.97
CA LYS A 4 -12.47 71.54 -57.25
C LYS A 4 -13.49 70.43 -57.48
N TRP A 5 -13.06 69.50 -58.32
CA TRP A 5 -13.51 68.11 -58.43
C TRP A 5 -13.19 67.37 -57.12
N ILE A 6 -13.94 66.32 -56.76
CA ILE A 6 -13.42 65.00 -56.28
C ILE A 6 -14.48 64.14 -55.55
N TYR A 7 -14.77 63.01 -56.20
CA TYR A 7 -15.06 61.63 -55.76
C TYR A 7 -16.00 61.34 -54.56
N GLN A 8 -17.13 60.69 -54.89
CA GLN A 8 -17.91 59.87 -53.97
C GLN A 8 -17.19 58.53 -53.73
N LEU A 9 -16.78 58.28 -52.48
CA LEU A 9 -16.18 57.02 -52.03
C LEU A 9 -17.29 56.05 -51.61
N THR A 10 -17.22 54.82 -52.14
CA THR A 10 -17.97 53.65 -51.73
C THR A 10 -17.57 53.20 -50.32
N PHE A 11 -18.54 53.07 -49.41
CA PHE A 11 -18.36 52.47 -48.09
C PHE A 11 -18.43 50.93 -48.22
N VAL A 12 -17.29 50.26 -48.09
CA VAL A 12 -17.22 48.80 -47.89
C VAL A 12 -17.00 48.55 -46.40
N SER A 13 -18.02 48.05 -45.72
CA SER A 13 -17.96 47.62 -44.31
C SER A 13 -17.34 46.23 -44.21
N ILE A 14 -16.05 46.18 -43.88
CA ILE A 14 -15.35 44.94 -43.52
C ILE A 14 -15.65 44.65 -42.05
N ALA A 15 -16.43 43.59 -41.78
CA ALA A 15 -16.65 43.06 -40.45
C ALA A 15 -15.40 42.30 -39.97
N LEU A 16 -14.68 42.86 -39.00
CA LEU A 16 -13.57 42.19 -38.32
C LEU A 16 -14.16 41.21 -37.27
N LEU A 17 -14.10 39.90 -37.54
CA LEU A 17 -14.32 38.89 -36.50
C LEU A 17 -13.09 38.82 -35.60
N SER A 18 -13.21 39.34 -34.37
CA SER A 18 -12.24 39.11 -33.30
C SER A 18 -12.48 37.74 -32.67
N THR A 19 -11.67 36.76 -33.02
CA THR A 19 -11.59 35.49 -32.28
C THR A 19 -10.87 35.74 -30.96
N ILE A 20 -11.63 35.81 -29.87
CA ILE A 20 -11.05 35.81 -28.53
C ILE A 20 -10.54 34.39 -28.26
N ASN A 21 -9.24 34.18 -28.44
CA ASN A 21 -8.56 32.98 -27.96
C ASN A 21 -8.70 32.94 -26.44
N ALA A 22 -9.57 32.07 -25.94
CA ALA A 22 -9.58 31.70 -24.52
C ALA A 22 -8.24 31.03 -24.21
N SER A 23 -7.31 31.78 -23.59
CA SER A 23 -6.10 31.20 -23.02
C SER A 23 -6.51 30.13 -22.03
N SER A 24 -6.04 28.91 -22.26
CA SER A 24 -6.13 27.82 -21.30
C SER A 24 -5.74 28.33 -19.93
N ALA A 25 -6.68 28.27 -18.98
CA ALA A 25 -6.37 28.47 -17.58
C ALA A 25 -5.35 27.41 -17.21
N ASP A 26 -4.09 27.81 -17.07
CA ASP A 26 -3.05 27.02 -16.46
C ASP A 26 -3.60 26.61 -15.09
N THR A 27 -4.04 25.37 -14.97
CA THR A 27 -4.46 24.81 -13.69
C THR A 27 -3.27 24.95 -12.76
N PHE A 28 -3.33 25.89 -11.82
CA PHE A 28 -2.37 25.99 -10.74
C PHE A 28 -2.38 24.64 -10.01
N ARG A 29 -1.45 23.77 -10.39
CA ARG A 29 -1.11 22.59 -9.61
C ARG A 29 -0.53 23.14 -8.33
N VAL A 30 -1.39 23.33 -7.32
CA VAL A 30 -0.97 23.65 -5.97
C VAL A 30 0.14 22.67 -5.64
N LYS A 31 1.36 23.18 -5.53
CA LYS A 31 2.56 22.38 -5.25
C LYS A 31 2.43 21.97 -3.79
N VAL A 32 1.70 20.89 -3.55
CA VAL A 32 1.44 20.40 -2.20
C VAL A 32 2.79 19.95 -1.64
N ASN A 33 3.30 20.67 -0.65
CA ASN A 33 4.49 20.30 0.12
C ASN A 33 4.15 19.16 1.10
N ARG A 34 3.75 18.00 0.57
CA ARG A 34 3.55 16.77 1.33
C ARG A 34 4.42 15.67 0.76
N TRP A 35 4.94 14.83 1.63
CA TRP A 35 5.87 13.77 1.23
C TRP A 35 5.91 12.64 2.25
N LEU A 36 6.37 11.49 1.80
CA LEU A 36 6.87 10.43 2.67
C LEU A 36 8.40 10.49 2.66
N GLU A 37 9.02 10.71 3.81
CA GLU A 37 10.48 10.73 3.91
C GLU A 37 11.00 9.37 4.37
N LEU A 38 11.94 8.79 3.62
CA LEU A 38 12.66 7.59 4.04
C LEU A 38 13.58 7.92 5.21
N ARG A 39 13.21 7.50 6.41
CA ARG A 39 13.98 7.75 7.64
C ARG A 39 15.03 6.68 7.90
N ARG A 40 14.72 5.45 7.52
CA ARG A 40 15.58 4.28 7.69
C ARG A 40 15.36 3.29 6.54
N SER A 41 16.43 2.69 6.08
CA SER A 41 16.39 1.50 5.23
C SER A 41 17.45 0.50 5.69
N ARG A 42 17.17 -0.80 5.54
CA ARG A 42 18.10 -1.91 5.75
C ARG A 42 17.96 -2.86 4.57
N GLY A 43 19.07 -3.49 4.16
CA GLY A 43 19.08 -4.43 3.04
C GLY A 43 18.73 -3.76 1.71
N GLN A 44 18.20 -4.53 0.77
CA GLN A 44 17.88 -4.03 -0.56
C GLN A 44 16.49 -3.37 -0.57
N VAL A 45 16.50 -2.04 -0.67
CA VAL A 45 15.30 -1.20 -0.80
C VAL A 45 15.43 -0.38 -2.08
N ILE A 46 14.44 -0.48 -2.95
CA ILE A 46 14.40 0.16 -4.26
C ILE A 46 13.30 1.21 -4.25
N TYR A 47 13.63 2.39 -4.76
CA TYR A 47 12.68 3.47 -5.05
C TYR A 47 12.43 3.53 -6.55
N VAL A 48 11.16 3.58 -6.93
CA VAL A 48 10.71 3.70 -8.32
C VAL A 48 9.87 4.97 -8.48
N SER A 49 10.14 5.75 -9.52
CA SER A 49 9.36 6.93 -9.90
C SER A 49 9.24 6.99 -11.42
N GLY A 50 8.01 6.79 -11.92
CA GLY A 50 7.78 6.54 -13.35
C GLY A 50 8.58 5.33 -13.84
N GLN A 51 9.42 5.54 -14.85
CA GLN A 51 10.30 4.50 -15.42
C GLN A 51 11.68 4.40 -14.73
N LYS A 52 11.99 5.30 -13.78
CA LYS A 52 13.29 5.33 -13.12
C LYS A 52 13.26 4.49 -11.85
N SER A 53 14.30 3.69 -11.66
CA SER A 53 14.53 2.87 -10.46
C SER A 53 15.90 3.15 -9.89
N GLN A 54 16.00 3.28 -8.57
CA GLN A 54 17.27 3.49 -7.88
C GLN A 54 17.23 2.92 -6.45
N PRO A 55 18.38 2.61 -5.83
CA PRO A 55 18.43 2.27 -4.42
C PRO A 55 17.88 3.42 -3.55
N ALA A 56 17.02 3.08 -2.59
CA ALA A 56 16.42 4.05 -1.68
C ALA A 56 17.37 4.38 -0.52
N LYS A 57 17.70 5.66 -0.36
CA LYS A 57 18.61 6.16 0.69
C LYS A 57 17.86 7.03 1.70
N LYS A 58 18.36 7.09 2.94
CA LYS A 58 17.82 7.98 3.98
C LYS A 58 17.73 9.42 3.46
N GLY A 59 16.62 10.09 3.75
CA GLY A 59 16.32 11.45 3.29
C GLY A 59 15.62 11.51 1.92
N LEU A 60 15.53 10.39 1.19
CA LEU A 60 14.69 10.29 -0.01
C LEU A 60 13.24 10.66 0.32
N ARG A 61 12.59 11.42 -0.55
CA ARG A 61 11.19 11.82 -0.41
C ARG A 61 10.35 11.32 -1.56
N LEU A 62 9.31 10.55 -1.27
CA LEU A 62 8.23 10.24 -2.20
C LEU A 62 7.25 11.40 -2.17
N LYS A 63 6.96 11.99 -3.33
CA LYS A 63 6.18 13.22 -3.47
C LYS A 63 5.05 13.09 -4.48
N SER A 64 5.21 12.21 -5.45
CA SER A 64 4.33 12.08 -6.60
C SER A 64 3.49 10.82 -6.51
N VAL A 65 2.29 10.86 -7.07
CA VAL A 65 1.50 9.65 -7.31
C VAL A 65 2.31 8.68 -8.17
N GLY A 66 2.32 7.40 -7.79
CA GLY A 66 3.11 6.35 -8.43
C GLY A 66 4.51 6.16 -7.86
N ASP A 67 5.03 7.10 -7.05
CA ASP A 67 6.28 6.89 -6.32
C ASP A 67 6.16 5.64 -5.44
N THR A 68 7.12 4.72 -5.55
CA THR A 68 7.02 3.38 -4.98
C THR A 68 8.28 2.98 -4.22
N ILE A 69 8.11 2.38 -3.03
CA ILE A 69 9.16 1.64 -2.33
C ILE A 69 8.92 0.14 -2.53
N ILE A 70 9.98 -0.56 -2.93
CA ILE A 70 10.04 -2.02 -3.04
C ILE A 70 11.14 -2.51 -2.11
N THR A 71 10.78 -3.29 -1.10
CA THR A 71 11.74 -4.01 -0.26
C THR A 71 11.91 -5.44 -0.79
N LYS A 72 13.16 -5.89 -0.92
CA LYS A 72 13.47 -7.29 -1.31
C LYS A 72 13.74 -8.13 -0.05
N LYS A 73 14.21 -9.37 -0.23
CA LYS A 73 14.64 -10.24 0.87
C LYS A 73 15.65 -9.53 1.77
N GLY A 74 15.45 -9.58 3.08
CA GLY A 74 16.25 -8.87 4.09
C GLY A 74 16.11 -7.34 4.04
N GLY A 75 15.29 -6.81 3.12
CA GLY A 75 15.04 -5.39 2.93
C GLY A 75 13.97 -4.87 3.89
N SER A 76 14.14 -3.71 4.49
CA SER A 76 13.06 -3.04 5.24
C SER A 76 13.22 -1.53 5.18
N ALA A 77 12.11 -0.82 5.33
CA ALA A 77 12.09 0.65 5.26
C ALA A 77 11.17 1.26 6.31
N VAL A 78 11.49 2.47 6.75
CA VAL A 78 10.61 3.30 7.59
C VAL A 78 10.39 4.63 6.89
N LEU A 79 9.13 4.90 6.54
CA LEU A 79 8.70 6.17 5.96
C LEU A 79 8.05 7.03 7.04
N ALA A 80 8.43 8.30 7.14
CA ALA A 80 7.69 9.30 7.92
C ALA A 80 6.65 10.00 7.03
N ILE A 81 5.41 10.08 7.49
CA ILE A 81 4.33 10.81 6.81
C ILE A 81 4.36 12.27 7.26
N ASP A 82 4.74 13.17 6.36
CA ASP A 82 4.99 14.58 6.67
C ASP A 82 5.87 14.75 7.94
N VAL A 83 5.84 15.95 8.52
CA VAL A 83 6.40 16.18 9.86
C VAL A 83 5.33 15.89 10.91
N GLY A 84 5.55 14.81 11.67
CA GLY A 84 4.83 14.48 12.90
C GLY A 84 3.55 13.66 12.76
N THR A 85 3.05 13.34 11.56
CA THR A 85 1.80 12.55 11.42
C THR A 85 1.98 11.10 11.85
N GLY A 86 3.13 10.50 11.56
CA GLY A 86 3.42 9.14 11.97
C GLY A 86 4.37 8.44 11.02
N PHE A 87 4.47 7.12 11.20
CA PHE A 87 5.40 6.27 10.45
C PHE A 87 4.69 5.11 9.78
N VAL A 88 5.24 4.70 8.63
CA VAL A 88 4.92 3.44 7.94
C VAL A 88 6.18 2.59 7.96
N ASN A 89 6.14 1.51 8.73
CA ASN A 89 7.17 0.49 8.75
C ASN A 89 6.83 -0.53 7.65
N ILE A 90 7.78 -0.79 6.76
CA ILE A 90 7.63 -1.65 5.58
C ILE A 90 8.57 -2.85 5.78
N ALA A 91 7.99 -4.04 5.88
CA ALA A 91 8.77 -5.29 5.99
C ALA A 91 9.41 -5.67 4.66
N GLU A 92 10.20 -6.75 4.66
CA GLU A 92 10.76 -7.32 3.43
C GLU A 92 9.69 -7.87 2.48
N ASN A 93 10.05 -7.96 1.20
CA ASN A 93 9.16 -8.44 0.13
C ASN A 93 7.83 -7.69 0.09
N THR A 94 7.89 -6.37 0.20
CA THR A 94 6.71 -5.49 0.25
C THR A 94 6.79 -4.41 -0.83
N ILE A 95 5.65 -4.12 -1.46
CA ILE A 95 5.51 -3.08 -2.48
C ILE A 95 4.49 -2.04 -1.99
N VAL A 96 4.97 -0.82 -1.75
CA VAL A 96 4.16 0.31 -1.30
C VAL A 96 4.28 1.47 -2.28
N SER A 97 3.15 1.95 -2.81
CA SER A 97 3.09 3.08 -3.74
C SER A 97 2.27 4.23 -3.17
N VAL A 98 2.59 5.46 -3.57
CA VAL A 98 1.76 6.63 -3.30
C VAL A 98 0.57 6.65 -4.26
N ASN A 99 -0.65 6.62 -3.72
CA ASN A 99 -1.88 6.84 -4.50
C ASN A 99 -2.30 8.31 -4.47
N LYS A 100 -2.20 8.97 -3.31
CA LYS A 100 -2.55 10.39 -3.16
C LYS A 100 -1.82 11.02 -1.98
N LEU A 101 -1.26 12.21 -2.21
CA LEU A 101 -0.75 13.10 -1.17
C LEU A 101 -1.29 14.50 -1.46
N SER A 102 -2.30 14.94 -0.70
CA SER A 102 -2.92 16.27 -0.91
C SER A 102 -3.10 17.03 0.39
N LYS A 103 -3.13 18.35 0.29
CA LYS A 103 -3.65 19.25 1.32
C LYS A 103 -4.97 19.79 0.81
N GLU A 104 -6.02 19.65 1.60
CA GLU A 104 -7.35 20.18 1.30
C GLU A 104 -7.37 21.71 1.54
N PRO A 105 -8.29 22.46 0.88
CA PRO A 105 -8.36 23.92 1.02
C PRO A 105 -8.55 24.40 2.45
N ASP A 106 -9.26 23.62 3.26
CA ASP A 106 -9.53 23.87 4.67
C ASP A 106 -8.32 23.59 5.59
N GLY A 107 -7.23 23.02 5.06
CA GLY A 107 -6.04 22.66 5.84
C GLY A 107 -5.88 21.17 6.09
N GLY A 108 -6.89 20.35 5.75
CA GLY A 108 -6.86 18.90 5.88
C GLY A 108 -5.73 18.23 5.10
N ARG A 109 -5.32 17.04 5.54
CA ARG A 109 -4.22 16.27 4.96
C ARG A 109 -4.68 14.86 4.60
N ILE A 110 -4.70 14.53 3.31
CA ILE A 110 -5.06 13.20 2.80
C ILE A 110 -3.83 12.42 2.36
N THR A 111 -3.54 11.30 3.02
CA THR A 111 -2.50 10.34 2.59
C THR A 111 -3.16 9.04 2.19
N GLN A 112 -3.02 8.65 0.92
CA GLN A 112 -3.46 7.35 0.43
C GLN A 112 -2.25 6.60 -0.11
N LEU A 113 -2.00 5.42 0.44
CA LEU A 113 -0.95 4.50 -0.02
C LEU A 113 -1.59 3.25 -0.58
N LEU A 114 -0.98 2.66 -1.59
CA LEU A 114 -1.30 1.33 -2.08
C LEU A 114 -0.28 0.33 -1.57
N VAL A 115 -0.73 -0.70 -0.86
CA VAL A 115 0.08 -1.87 -0.54
C VAL A 115 -0.35 -2.99 -1.48
N LYS A 116 0.51 -3.32 -2.44
CA LYS A 116 0.19 -4.33 -3.46
C LYS A 116 0.36 -5.75 -2.93
N SER A 117 1.44 -5.98 -2.18
CA SER A 117 1.78 -7.23 -1.51
C SER A 117 2.76 -6.96 -0.38
N GLY A 118 2.87 -7.90 0.56
CA GLY A 118 3.76 -7.83 1.71
C GLY A 118 3.09 -7.26 2.96
N GLN A 119 3.88 -6.68 3.86
CA GLN A 119 3.41 -6.25 5.18
C GLN A 119 3.85 -4.83 5.50
N VAL A 120 2.90 -4.03 6.00
CA VAL A 120 3.16 -2.70 6.56
C VAL A 120 2.55 -2.55 7.94
N ARG A 121 3.24 -1.83 8.83
CA ARG A 121 2.71 -1.38 10.13
C ARG A 121 2.72 0.13 10.21
N LEU A 122 1.58 0.71 10.50
CA LEU A 122 1.40 2.14 10.66
C LEU A 122 1.32 2.50 12.13
N GLN A 123 2.00 3.57 12.50
CA GLN A 123 1.97 4.18 13.82
C GLN A 123 1.66 5.67 13.64
N LEU A 124 0.39 6.01 13.82
CA LEU A 124 -0.12 7.35 13.54
C LEU A 124 -0.53 8.04 14.83
N ARG A 125 -0.17 9.32 14.97
CA ARG A 125 -0.83 10.16 15.97
C ARG A 125 -2.30 10.33 15.61
N ARG A 126 -3.12 10.71 16.59
CA ARG A 126 -4.49 11.13 16.32
C ARG A 126 -4.49 12.31 15.34
N LEU A 127 -5.29 12.18 14.28
CA LEU A 127 -5.48 13.27 13.32
C LEU A 127 -6.48 14.27 13.90
N THR A 128 -6.05 15.53 14.03
CA THR A 128 -6.82 16.58 14.70
C THR A 128 -7.74 17.36 13.77
N HIS A 129 -7.38 17.45 12.47
CA HIS A 129 -8.20 18.15 11.48
C HIS A 129 -9.27 17.22 10.89
N ASP A 130 -10.49 17.73 10.70
CA ASP A 130 -11.65 16.90 10.35
C ASP A 130 -11.56 16.20 9.01
N THR A 131 -10.98 16.87 8.03
CA THR A 131 -10.73 16.35 6.69
C THR A 131 -9.38 15.63 6.53
N SER A 132 -8.59 15.49 7.62
CA SER A 132 -7.37 14.69 7.57
C SER A 132 -7.67 13.20 7.67
N ARG A 133 -7.06 12.41 6.79
CA ARG A 133 -7.19 10.95 6.78
C ARG A 133 -5.95 10.27 6.22
N VAL A 134 -5.68 9.09 6.75
CA VAL A 134 -4.71 8.15 6.18
C VAL A 134 -5.48 6.91 5.74
N GLU A 135 -5.20 6.44 4.52
CA GLU A 135 -5.83 5.25 3.96
C GLU A 135 -4.77 4.34 3.34
N ILE A 136 -4.93 3.04 3.58
CA ILE A 136 -4.19 1.98 2.90
C ILE A 136 -5.15 1.27 1.95
N SER A 137 -4.94 1.47 0.65
CA SER A 137 -5.58 0.68 -0.39
C SER A 137 -4.82 -0.63 -0.58
N THR A 138 -5.55 -1.70 -0.82
CA THR A 138 -5.04 -3.01 -1.22
C THR A 138 -5.89 -3.55 -2.38
N PRO A 139 -5.49 -4.64 -3.05
CA PRO A 139 -6.34 -5.26 -4.05
C PRO A 139 -7.71 -5.73 -3.52
N ALA A 140 -7.83 -5.97 -2.21
CA ALA A 140 -9.07 -6.42 -1.60
C ALA A 140 -10.00 -5.28 -1.13
N GLY A 141 -9.48 -4.06 -0.93
CA GLY A 141 -10.28 -2.95 -0.41
C GLY A 141 -9.45 -1.81 0.16
N VAL A 142 -10.05 -1.04 1.07
CA VAL A 142 -9.42 0.11 1.72
C VAL A 142 -9.48 -0.03 3.23
N ALA A 143 -8.37 0.25 3.90
CA ALA A 143 -8.28 0.41 5.35
C ALA A 143 -8.04 1.89 5.68
N GLY A 144 -9.08 2.58 6.17
CA GLY A 144 -9.05 4.01 6.49
C GLY A 144 -9.00 4.26 7.99
N VAL A 145 -8.26 5.31 8.40
CA VAL A 145 -7.98 5.58 9.81
C VAL A 145 -7.93 7.05 10.18
N ARG A 146 -8.25 7.32 11.46
CA ARG A 146 -8.14 8.64 12.10
C ARG A 146 -7.28 8.59 13.38
N GLY A 147 -6.09 8.00 13.27
CA GLY A 147 -5.17 7.78 14.39
C GLY A 147 -5.30 6.39 14.99
N THR A 148 -4.23 5.60 14.89
CA THR A 148 -4.16 4.20 15.34
C THR A 148 -2.75 3.66 15.08
N GLU A 149 -2.38 2.65 15.87
CA GLU A 149 -1.37 1.69 15.49
C GLU A 149 -2.04 0.42 14.96
N PHE A 150 -1.73 0.06 13.71
CA PHE A 150 -2.32 -1.10 13.04
C PHE A 150 -1.36 -1.68 12.00
N GLY A 151 -1.65 -2.91 11.59
CA GLY A 151 -0.89 -3.66 10.61
C GLY A 151 -1.77 -4.10 9.45
N VAL A 152 -1.17 -4.15 8.26
CA VAL A 152 -1.80 -4.67 7.05
C VAL A 152 -0.87 -5.69 6.42
N SER A 153 -1.39 -6.89 6.18
CA SER A 153 -0.75 -7.95 5.41
C SER A 153 -1.50 -8.15 4.10
N VAL A 154 -0.79 -8.26 2.99
CA VAL A 154 -1.38 -8.49 1.66
C VAL A 154 -0.66 -9.65 0.99
N GLN A 155 -1.39 -10.73 0.71
CA GLN A 155 -0.89 -11.88 -0.04
C GLN A 155 -0.82 -11.56 -1.54
N ASP A 156 -0.13 -12.40 -2.32
CA ASP A 156 0.07 -12.15 -3.75
C ASP A 156 -1.26 -12.21 -4.53
N ASN A 157 -2.21 -13.04 -4.08
CA ASN A 157 -3.59 -13.04 -4.59
C ASN A 157 -4.44 -11.83 -4.12
N GLY A 158 -3.87 -10.90 -3.36
CA GLY A 158 -4.55 -9.71 -2.86
C GLY A 158 -5.32 -9.89 -1.54
N LYS A 159 -5.43 -11.12 -1.02
CA LYS A 159 -6.08 -11.38 0.28
C LYS A 159 -5.39 -10.55 1.36
N THR A 160 -6.19 -9.74 2.04
CA THR A 160 -5.72 -8.71 2.97
C THR A 160 -6.13 -9.03 4.39
N GLY A 161 -5.17 -9.06 5.31
CA GLY A 161 -5.39 -9.10 6.75
C GLY A 161 -5.16 -7.72 7.37
N VAL A 162 -6.02 -7.31 8.29
CA VAL A 162 -5.85 -6.07 9.07
C VAL A 162 -5.91 -6.42 10.55
N GLY A 163 -4.93 -5.94 11.31
CA GLY A 163 -4.89 -6.09 12.77
C GLY A 163 -4.69 -4.75 13.46
N THR A 164 -5.57 -4.40 14.40
CA THR A 164 -5.55 -3.09 15.07
C THR A 164 -5.01 -3.23 16.49
N LYS A 165 -3.88 -2.57 16.79
CA LYS A 165 -3.28 -2.56 18.12
C LYS A 165 -3.89 -1.49 19.02
N THR A 166 -4.06 -0.27 18.52
CA THR A 166 -4.68 0.86 19.25
C THR A 166 -5.64 1.62 18.35
N GLY A 167 -6.61 2.36 18.89
CA GLY A 167 -7.57 3.12 18.08
C GLY A 167 -8.54 2.21 17.31
N SER A 168 -8.84 2.57 16.06
CA SER A 168 -9.78 1.84 15.22
C SER A 168 -9.48 2.01 13.73
N VAL A 169 -9.71 0.95 12.95
CA VAL A 169 -9.52 0.91 11.49
C VAL A 169 -10.85 0.58 10.81
N ALA A 170 -11.29 1.42 9.89
CA ALA A 170 -12.43 1.11 9.02
C ALA A 170 -11.92 0.34 7.80
N THR A 171 -12.34 -0.91 7.65
CA THR A 171 -12.07 -1.71 6.45
C THR A 171 -13.29 -1.67 5.54
N SER A 172 -13.10 -1.36 4.26
CA SER A 172 -14.18 -1.17 3.31
C SER A 172 -13.91 -1.91 2.01
N ALA A 173 -14.87 -2.73 1.58
CA ALA A 173 -14.86 -3.41 0.29
C ALA A 173 -16.29 -3.79 -0.12
N GLN A 174 -16.56 -3.84 -1.43
CA GLN A 174 -17.87 -4.26 -1.97
C GLN A 174 -19.05 -3.48 -1.35
N GLY A 175 -18.89 -2.17 -1.16
CA GLY A 175 -19.92 -1.30 -0.58
C GLY A 175 -20.19 -1.52 0.92
N LYS A 176 -19.47 -2.42 1.59
CA LYS A 176 -19.60 -2.68 3.03
C LYS A 176 -18.38 -2.20 3.79
N THR A 177 -18.62 -1.64 4.97
CA THR A 177 -17.58 -1.17 5.88
C THR A 177 -17.68 -1.92 7.21
N VAL A 178 -16.55 -2.43 7.70
CA VAL A 178 -16.43 -3.11 8.99
C VAL A 178 -15.37 -2.38 9.82
N LEU A 179 -15.74 -2.04 11.06
CA LEU A 179 -14.85 -1.40 12.00
C LEU A 179 -14.02 -2.44 12.77
N VAL A 180 -12.71 -2.29 12.74
CA VAL A 180 -11.74 -3.16 13.42
C VAL A 180 -11.10 -2.36 14.55
N ASN A 181 -11.71 -2.45 15.73
CA ASN A 181 -11.25 -1.76 16.93
C ASN A 181 -9.96 -2.37 17.49
N ALA A 182 -9.30 -1.64 18.39
CA ALA A 182 -8.14 -2.12 19.13
C ALA A 182 -8.38 -3.51 19.74
N GLY A 183 -7.42 -4.42 19.57
CA GLY A 183 -7.53 -5.80 20.04
C GLY A 183 -8.32 -6.72 19.10
N PHE A 184 -8.66 -6.25 17.90
CA PHE A 184 -9.32 -7.06 16.86
C PHE A 184 -8.54 -7.09 15.55
N GLN A 185 -8.88 -8.06 14.72
CA GLN A 185 -8.39 -8.24 13.37
C GLN A 185 -9.51 -8.71 12.45
N ASN A 186 -9.38 -8.50 11.15
CA ASN A 186 -10.27 -9.09 10.16
C ASN A 186 -9.54 -9.44 8.85
N LEU A 187 -10.29 -10.07 7.96
CA LEU A 187 -9.85 -10.50 6.64
C LEU A 187 -10.71 -9.83 5.58
N THR A 188 -10.11 -9.48 4.44
CA THR A 188 -10.83 -9.10 3.23
C THR A 188 -10.25 -9.85 2.04
N ILE A 189 -11.11 -10.46 1.24
CA ILE A 189 -10.74 -11.18 0.02
C ILE A 189 -11.18 -10.33 -1.17
N PRO A 190 -10.37 -10.20 -2.25
CA PRO A 190 -10.80 -9.49 -3.45
C PRO A 190 -12.18 -9.94 -3.94
N GLY A 191 -13.02 -8.97 -4.28
CA GLY A 191 -14.41 -9.23 -4.71
C GLY A 191 -15.38 -9.57 -3.59
N LYS A 192 -14.97 -9.61 -2.31
CA LYS A 192 -15.83 -9.90 -1.16
C LYS A 192 -15.82 -8.74 -0.15
N PRO A 193 -16.90 -8.55 0.64
CA PRO A 193 -16.88 -7.60 1.75
C PRO A 193 -15.92 -8.06 2.86
N PRO A 194 -15.47 -7.14 3.73
CA PRO A 194 -14.64 -7.51 4.87
C PRO A 194 -15.38 -8.46 5.81
N THR A 195 -14.67 -9.41 6.43
CA THR A 195 -15.26 -10.28 7.44
C THR A 195 -15.55 -9.48 8.72
N PRO A 196 -16.49 -9.94 9.57
CA PRO A 196 -16.61 -9.44 10.93
C PRO A 196 -15.27 -9.51 11.68
N PRO A 197 -15.00 -8.58 12.60
CA PRO A 197 -13.77 -8.59 13.36
C PRO A 197 -13.75 -9.75 14.35
N VAL A 198 -12.61 -10.39 14.49
CA VAL A 198 -12.31 -11.42 15.50
C VAL A 198 -11.21 -10.91 16.42
N PRO A 199 -11.06 -11.46 17.64
CA PRO A 199 -9.96 -11.06 18.53
C PRO A 199 -8.60 -11.16 17.84
N LEU A 200 -7.78 -10.12 18.03
CA LEU A 200 -6.40 -10.06 17.55
C LEU A 200 -5.58 -11.13 18.26
N ARG A 201 -5.00 -12.05 17.48
CA ARG A 201 -4.16 -13.13 18.03
C ARG A 201 -2.68 -12.80 18.01
N ASP A 202 -2.24 -12.04 16.99
CA ASP A 202 -0.81 -11.75 16.72
C ASP A 202 0.10 -12.98 16.85
N ASN A 203 -0.40 -14.14 16.42
CA ASN A 203 0.23 -15.43 16.62
C ASN A 203 0.97 -15.88 15.33
N PRO A 204 2.31 -15.96 15.33
CA PRO A 204 3.08 -16.43 14.17
C PRO A 204 3.28 -17.96 14.16
N SER A 205 2.53 -18.73 14.95
CA SER A 205 2.62 -20.20 14.96
C SER A 205 2.30 -20.82 13.59
N LEU A 206 3.14 -21.77 13.18
CA LEU A 206 2.95 -22.66 12.04
C LEU A 206 2.65 -24.06 12.55
N ASN A 207 1.48 -24.60 12.21
CA ASN A 207 1.14 -25.98 12.53
C ASN A 207 1.22 -26.84 11.27
N VAL A 208 2.19 -27.77 11.23
CA VAL A 208 2.40 -28.68 10.10
C VAL A 208 1.62 -29.97 10.36
N ILE A 209 0.69 -30.29 9.45
CA ILE A 209 -0.19 -31.46 9.52
C ILE A 209 0.42 -32.63 8.74
N GLN A 210 0.97 -32.35 7.56
CA GLN A 210 1.69 -33.36 6.76
C GLN A 210 2.96 -32.76 6.18
N LEU A 211 4.04 -33.54 6.24
CA LEU A 211 5.32 -33.22 5.63
C LEU A 211 5.86 -34.51 5.01
N VAL A 212 5.61 -34.71 3.72
CA VAL A 212 5.85 -36.00 3.05
C VAL A 212 6.73 -35.79 1.82
N ALA A 213 7.88 -36.47 1.80
CA ALA A 213 8.75 -36.52 0.63
C ALA A 213 8.21 -37.52 -0.40
N SER A 214 8.27 -37.15 -1.67
CA SER A 214 7.96 -38.02 -2.81
C SER A 214 8.91 -37.69 -3.95
N GLY A 215 9.90 -38.57 -4.19
CA GLY A 215 10.95 -38.32 -5.18
C GLY A 215 11.79 -37.09 -4.82
N ASN A 216 11.84 -36.11 -5.74
CA ASN A 216 12.57 -34.85 -5.55
C ASN A 216 11.70 -33.70 -5.02
N GLN A 217 10.52 -34.02 -4.47
CA GLN A 217 9.57 -33.04 -3.96
C GLN A 217 9.18 -33.38 -2.52
N VAL A 218 8.72 -32.35 -1.81
CA VAL A 218 8.08 -32.47 -0.50
C VAL A 218 6.74 -31.75 -0.53
N ARG A 219 5.68 -32.45 -0.14
CA ARG A 219 4.34 -31.88 0.09
C ARG A 219 4.24 -31.42 1.54
N ILE A 220 3.75 -30.20 1.73
CA ILE A 220 3.59 -29.55 3.03
C ILE A 220 2.14 -29.13 3.17
N VAL A 221 1.44 -29.75 4.12
CA VAL A 221 0.09 -29.38 4.52
C VAL A 221 0.16 -28.79 5.91
N GLY A 222 -0.42 -27.62 6.11
CA GLY A 222 -0.39 -26.96 7.40
C GLY A 222 -1.46 -25.90 7.59
N THR A 223 -1.41 -25.26 8.75
CA THR A 223 -2.32 -24.20 9.17
C THR A 223 -1.57 -23.05 9.84
N VAL A 224 -2.08 -21.84 9.63
CA VAL A 224 -1.68 -20.58 10.30
C VAL A 224 -2.93 -19.74 10.58
N ASP A 225 -2.79 -18.65 11.33
CA ASP A 225 -3.87 -17.64 11.39
C ASP A 225 -4.10 -17.07 9.96
N PRO A 226 -5.35 -17.05 9.44
CA PRO A 226 -5.66 -16.65 8.07
C PRO A 226 -5.18 -15.25 7.66
N VAL A 227 -4.94 -14.34 8.63
CA VAL A 227 -4.43 -12.99 8.35
C VAL A 227 -2.91 -12.93 8.18
N ASN A 228 -2.19 -14.01 8.47
CA ASN A 228 -0.74 -14.04 8.37
C ASN A 228 -0.28 -14.20 6.91
N LEU A 229 0.94 -13.75 6.66
CA LEU A 229 1.70 -14.14 5.47
C LEU A 229 2.57 -15.35 5.82
N VAL A 230 2.77 -16.22 4.84
CA VAL A 230 3.72 -17.33 4.95
C VAL A 230 4.67 -17.28 3.78
N LYS A 231 5.95 -17.56 4.04
CA LYS A 231 6.97 -17.74 3.02
C LYS A 231 7.56 -19.13 3.18
N VAL A 232 7.81 -19.81 2.06
CA VAL A 232 8.54 -21.07 2.01
C VAL A 232 9.66 -20.91 0.99
N PHE A 233 10.90 -21.20 1.40
CA PHE A 233 12.10 -20.85 0.61
C PHE A 233 12.08 -19.42 0.07
N GLN A 234 11.67 -18.48 0.93
CA GLN A 234 11.58 -17.04 0.63
C GLN A 234 10.49 -16.65 -0.37
N LYS A 235 9.79 -17.62 -0.96
CA LYS A 235 8.65 -17.37 -1.84
C LYS A 235 7.39 -17.25 -0.98
N PRO A 236 6.61 -16.16 -1.11
CA PRO A 236 5.30 -16.10 -0.48
C PRO A 236 4.42 -17.24 -1.00
N ILE A 237 3.58 -17.77 -0.13
CA ILE A 237 2.53 -18.72 -0.49
C ILE A 237 1.17 -18.13 -0.14
N ASP A 238 0.17 -18.50 -0.91
CA ASP A 238 -1.21 -18.15 -0.62
C ASP A 238 -1.76 -19.05 0.48
N ILE A 239 -2.43 -18.43 1.44
CA ILE A 239 -3.14 -19.14 2.51
C ILE A 239 -4.63 -19.03 2.22
N GLU A 240 -5.36 -20.11 2.41
CA GLU A 240 -6.81 -20.08 2.27
C GLU A 240 -7.46 -19.17 3.33
N PRO A 241 -8.72 -18.74 3.13
CA PRO A 241 -9.49 -18.06 4.18
C PRO A 241 -9.65 -18.90 5.46
N SER A 242 -9.57 -20.23 5.33
CA SER A 242 -9.59 -21.20 6.42
C SER A 242 -8.31 -21.20 7.27
N GLY A 243 -7.23 -20.57 6.78
CA GLY A 243 -5.90 -20.64 7.39
C GLY A 243 -5.07 -21.85 6.94
N LYS A 244 -5.64 -22.73 6.11
CA LYS A 244 -4.96 -23.89 5.55
C LYS A 244 -4.10 -23.52 4.35
N PHE A 245 -3.08 -24.33 4.12
CA PHE A 245 -2.31 -24.35 2.88
C PHE A 245 -1.88 -25.78 2.57
N ASP A 246 -1.72 -26.05 1.28
CA ASP A 246 -1.22 -27.32 0.74
C ASP A 246 -0.32 -26.98 -0.45
N ILE A 247 0.98 -27.20 -0.30
CA ILE A 247 1.97 -26.83 -1.30
C ILE A 247 2.92 -27.99 -1.54
N THR A 248 3.49 -28.01 -2.73
CA THR A 248 4.60 -28.91 -3.08
C THR A 248 5.80 -28.07 -3.49
N VAL A 249 6.94 -28.35 -2.85
CA VAL A 249 8.21 -27.65 -3.12
C VAL A 249 9.31 -28.66 -3.43
N PRO A 250 10.38 -28.26 -4.14
CA PRO A 250 11.54 -29.14 -4.33
C PRO A 250 12.12 -29.60 -2.98
N LEU A 251 12.48 -30.88 -2.89
CA LEU A 251 13.16 -31.45 -1.73
C LEU A 251 14.61 -30.91 -1.71
N PRO A 252 14.99 -30.10 -0.72
CA PRO A 252 16.36 -29.58 -0.66
C PRO A 252 17.34 -30.70 -0.26
N PRO A 253 18.61 -30.65 -0.71
CA PRO A 253 19.62 -31.67 -0.40
C PRO A 253 19.85 -31.88 1.09
N ASN A 254 19.74 -30.82 1.90
CA ASN A 254 19.87 -30.87 3.36
C ASN A 254 18.59 -31.36 4.07
N ARG A 255 17.53 -31.70 3.33
CA ARG A 255 16.20 -32.07 3.85
C ARG A 255 15.62 -31.07 4.86
N GLN A 256 15.98 -29.79 4.77
CA GLN A 256 15.43 -28.73 5.61
C GLN A 256 14.66 -27.72 4.78
N VAL A 257 13.35 -27.66 4.98
CA VAL A 257 12.52 -26.63 4.37
C VAL A 257 12.49 -25.40 5.28
N GLU A 258 12.94 -24.26 4.76
CA GLU A 258 12.80 -22.98 5.45
C GLU A 258 11.39 -22.42 5.25
N ALA A 259 10.72 -22.10 6.35
CA ALA A 259 9.47 -21.37 6.34
C ALA A 259 9.52 -20.15 7.26
N GLN A 260 8.68 -19.17 7.00
CA GLN A 260 8.53 -18.00 7.86
C GLN A 260 7.07 -17.56 7.89
N VAL A 261 6.56 -17.27 9.09
CA VAL A 261 5.23 -16.70 9.29
C VAL A 261 5.37 -15.25 9.73
N ILE A 262 4.57 -14.36 9.15
CA ILE A 262 4.58 -12.92 9.43
C ILE A 262 3.16 -12.46 9.76
N THR A 263 2.96 -11.87 10.93
CA THR A 263 1.66 -11.33 11.36
C THR A 263 1.41 -9.94 10.75
N PRO A 264 0.16 -9.45 10.70
CA PRO A 264 -0.12 -8.08 10.25
C PRO A 264 0.66 -7.02 11.05
N LEU A 265 0.88 -7.23 12.35
CA LEU A 265 1.64 -6.31 13.21
C LEU A 265 3.17 -6.43 13.05
N GLY A 266 3.64 -7.32 12.18
CA GLY A 266 5.04 -7.47 11.82
C GLY A 266 5.83 -8.43 12.71
N THR A 267 5.16 -9.18 13.60
CA THR A 267 5.80 -10.28 14.33
C THR A 267 6.21 -11.36 13.32
N GLN A 268 7.46 -11.83 13.40
CA GLN A 268 7.99 -12.83 12.46
C GLN A 268 8.52 -14.04 13.23
N GLN A 269 8.20 -15.24 12.76
CA GLN A 269 8.74 -16.48 13.29
C GLN A 269 9.31 -17.32 12.14
N PRO A 270 10.63 -17.57 12.10
CA PRO A 270 11.24 -18.51 11.18
C PRO A 270 11.07 -19.96 11.67
N TYR A 271 11.04 -20.89 10.72
CA TYR A 271 10.94 -22.33 10.95
C TYR A 271 11.91 -23.07 10.03
N GLN A 272 12.48 -24.15 10.54
CA GLN A 272 13.20 -25.15 9.75
C GLN A 272 12.46 -26.48 9.91
N LEU A 273 11.81 -26.92 8.84
CA LEU A 273 11.04 -28.16 8.84
C LEU A 273 11.96 -29.29 8.38
N ALA A 274 12.27 -30.22 9.29
CA ALA A 274 13.03 -31.42 8.97
C ALA A 274 12.14 -32.40 8.20
N VAL A 275 12.48 -32.62 6.93
CA VAL A 275 11.74 -33.57 6.08
C VAL A 275 12.20 -34.99 6.41
N PRO A 276 11.27 -35.91 6.76
CA PRO A 276 11.59 -37.30 7.06
C PRO A 276 12.20 -38.05 5.86
#